data_AF-A0AAX3X1P0-F1
#
_entry.id   AF-A0AAX3X1P0-F1
#
_cell.length_a   1.000
_cell.length_b   1.000
_cell.length_c   1.000
_cell.angle_alpha   90.00
_cell.angle_beta   90.00
_cell.angle_gamma   90.00
#
_symmetry.space_group_name_H-M   'P 1'
#
loop_
_entity.id
_entity.type
_entity.pdbx_description
1 polymer ?
#
loop_
_entity_poly.entity_id
_entity_poly.type
_entity_poly.pdbx_seq_one_letter_code
_entity_poly.pdbx_strand_id
1 'polypeptide(L)' 'MAIYGIGASYSGKFDKTNAFIENNCACIGWSVNDAPALHQILKKIKIGDLFILNQCQ' A
#
# COMPACT_ATOMS: atom_id res chain seq x y z
N MET A 1 -7.10 10.82 11.92
CA MET A 1 -6.40 9.57 12.26
C MET A 1 -7.26 8.41 11.79
N ALA A 2 -7.01 7.97 10.57
CA ALA A 2 -7.54 6.74 10.01
C ALA A 2 -6.43 5.67 10.00
N ILE A 3 -6.83 4.41 10.09
CA ILE A 3 -5.93 3.25 10.02
C ILE A 3 -6.20 2.53 8.70
N TYR A 4 -5.15 2.31 7.91
CA TYR A 4 -5.24 1.66 6.62
C TYR A 4 -4.45 0.34 6.64
N GLY A 5 -5.10 -0.74 6.23
CA GLY A 5 -4.42 -2.00 5.93
C GLY A 5 -4.03 -2.03 4.46
N ILE A 6 -2.75 -2.28 4.16
CA ILE A 6 -2.28 -2.44 2.79
C ILE A 6 -1.54 -3.76 2.63
N GLY A 7 -1.81 -4.44 1.52
CA GLY A 7 -1.12 -5.67 1.14
C GLY A 7 0.17 -5.35 0.39
N ALA A 8 1.25 -6.02 0.76
CA ALA A 8 2.53 -5.94 0.05
C ALA A 8 2.69 -7.01 -1.04
N SER A 9 1.67 -7.82 -1.28
CA SER A 9 1.65 -8.84 -2.34
C SER A 9 0.98 -8.31 -3.60
N TYR A 10 1.72 -8.22 -4.69
CA TYR A 10 1.19 -7.80 -5.97
C TYR A 10 0.69 -9.01 -6.74
N SER A 11 -0.61 -9.03 -6.99
CA SER A 11 -1.31 -10.11 -7.71
C SER A 11 -1.07 -11.50 -7.11
N GLY A 12 -0.82 -11.59 -5.80
CA GLY A 12 -0.55 -12.86 -5.10
C GLY A 12 0.77 -13.54 -5.48
N LYS A 13 1.63 -12.89 -6.29
CA LYS A 13 2.84 -13.51 -6.86
C LYS A 13 4.13 -12.80 -6.49
N PHE A 14 4.08 -11.50 -6.27
CA PHE A 14 5.27 -10.70 -5.98
C PHE A 14 5.14 -10.03 -4.62
N ASP A 15 5.93 -10.51 -3.67
CA ASP A 15 6.06 -9.86 -2.36
C ASP A 15 7.01 -8.67 -2.45
N LYS A 16 6.53 -7.49 -2.02
CA LYS A 16 7.26 -6.23 -1.97
C LYS A 16 7.52 -5.74 -0.53
N THR A 17 7.31 -6.59 0.47
CA THR A 17 7.43 -6.22 1.90
C THR A 17 8.83 -5.73 2.23
N ASN A 18 9.87 -6.49 1.86
CA ASN A 18 11.26 -6.08 2.11
C ASN A 18 11.59 -4.75 1.42
N ALA A 19 11.11 -4.55 0.19
CA ALA A 19 11.33 -3.30 -0.52
C ALA A 19 10.66 -2.10 0.18
N PHE A 20 9.47 -2.28 0.77
CA PHE A 20 8.81 -1.20 1.52
C PHE A 20 9.51 -0.88 2.83
N ILE A 21 10.01 -1.90 3.53
CA ILE A 21 10.76 -1.73 4.78
C ILE A 21 12.11 -1.05 4.51
N GLU A 22 12.88 -1.55 3.54
CA GLU A 22 14.20 -1.01 3.20
C GLU A 22 14.15 0.44 2.73
N ASN A 23 13.14 0.80 1.92
CA ASN A 23 12.99 2.15 1.40
C ASN A 23 12.20 3.08 2.36
N ASN A 24 11.71 2.56 3.50
CA ASN A 24 10.78 3.25 4.40
C ASN A 24 9.59 3.91 3.64
N CYS A 25 9.14 3.26 2.57
CA CYS A 25 8.16 3.83 1.65
C CYS A 25 7.26 2.73 1.10
N ALA A 26 5.96 2.83 1.36
CA ALA A 26 4.95 1.98 0.76
C ALA A 26 4.15 2.78 -0.28
N CYS A 27 4.11 2.28 -1.51
CA CYS A 27 3.41 2.93 -2.62
C CYS A 27 2.54 1.95 -3.42
N ILE A 28 1.56 2.49 -4.15
CA ILE A 28 0.77 1.70 -5.11
C ILE A 28 1.66 1.44 -6.33
N GLY A 29 1.93 0.17 -6.60
CA GLY A 29 2.67 -0.23 -7.81
C GLY A 29 1.79 -0.49 -9.04
N TRP A 30 0.49 -0.21 -8.94
CA TRP A 30 -0.45 -0.24 -10.06
C TRP A 30 -0.70 1.15 -10.62
N SER A 31 -0.99 1.23 -11.93
CA SER A 31 -1.41 2.48 -12.52
C SER A 31 -2.78 2.91 -11.98
N VAL A 32 -3.13 4.19 -12.16
CA VAL A 32 -4.44 4.72 -11.77
C VAL A 32 -5.59 3.99 -12.48
N ASN A 33 -5.34 3.49 -13.70
CA ASN A 33 -6.35 2.76 -14.48
C ASN A 33 -6.57 1.35 -13.94
N ASP A 34 -5.52 0.70 -13.44
CA ASP A 34 -5.59 -0.68 -12.95
C ASP A 34 -6.18 -0.76 -11.54
N ALA A 35 -5.91 0.24 -10.69
CA ALA A 35 -6.38 0.26 -9.30
C ALA A 35 -6.90 1.64 -8.86
N PRO A 36 -7.94 2.19 -9.51
CA PRO A 36 -8.43 3.54 -9.23
C PRO A 36 -8.89 3.72 -7.79
N ALA A 37 -9.44 2.68 -7.17
CA ALA A 37 -9.88 2.70 -5.77
C ALA A 37 -8.71 2.90 -4.78
N LEU A 38 -7.58 2.22 -5.00
CA LEU A 38 -6.39 2.39 -4.17
C LEU A 38 -5.86 3.82 -4.26
N HIS A 39 -5.81 4.37 -5.48
CA HIS A 39 -5.37 5.75 -5.71
C HIS A 39 -6.28 6.78 -5.05
N GLN A 40 -7.59 6.53 -4.99
CA GLN A 40 -8.52 7.39 -4.26
C GLN A 40 -8.33 7.32 -2.74
N ILE A 41 -7.99 6.14 -2.19
CA ILE A 41 -7.65 6.00 -0.78
C ILE A 41 -6.38 6.81 -0.48
N LEU A 42 -5.35 6.66 -1.32
CA LEU A 42 -4.07 7.37 -1.16
C LEU A 42 -4.21 8.90 -1.19
N LYS A 43 -5.12 9.43 -2.01
CA LYS A 43 -5.44 10.88 -2.01
C LYS A 43 -6.07 11.39 -0.71
N LYS A 44 -6.66 10.52 0.11
CA LYS A 44 -7.33 10.91 1.37
C LYS A 44 -6.40 10.85 2.58
N ILE A 45 -5.25 10.20 2.44
CA ILE A 45 -4.27 10.05 3.52
C ILE A 45 -3.63 11.39 3.83
N LYS A 46 -3.51 11.67 5.13
CA LYS A 46 -2.89 12.88 5.65
C LYS A 46 -1.75 12.52 6.61
N ILE A 47 -0.91 13.51 6.88
CA ILE A 47 0.13 13.39 7.91
C ILE A 47 -0.55 13.05 9.25
N GLY A 48 -0.07 11.99 9.89
CA GLY A 48 -0.63 11.46 11.15
C GLY A 48 -1.60 10.27 10.98
N ASP A 49 -1.86 9.82 9.76
CA ASP A 49 -2.55 8.54 9.53
C ASP A 49 -1.55 7.36 9.57
N LEU A 50 -2.04 6.17 9.92
CA LEU A 50 -1.21 4.97 10.12
C LEU A 50 -1.46 3.93 9.02
N PHE A 51 -0.38 3.34 8.52
CA PHE A 51 -0.43 2.18 7.63
C PHE A 51 0.05 0.92 8.33
N ILE A 52 -0.67 -0.16 8.13
CA ILE A 52 -0.30 -1.50 8.55
C ILE A 52 -0.02 -2.32 7.30
N LEU A 53 1.21 -2.82 7.19
CA LEU A 53 1.60 -3.76 6.16
C LEU A 53 1.13 -5.16 6.56
N ASN A 54 0.20 -5.72 5.80
CA ASN A 54 -0.24 -7.11 5.98
C ASN A 54 0.28 -7.99 4.84
N GLN A 55 0.73 -9.18 5.21
CA GLN A 55 0.98 -10.27 4.27
C GLN A 55 -0.23 -11.19 4.26
N CYS A 56 -0.89 -11.32 3.11
CA CYS A 56 -1.79 -12.45 2.89
C CYS A 56 -0.91 -13.66 2.55
N GLN A 57 -0.73 -14.55 3.54
CA GLN A 57 -0.26 -15.92 3.31
C GLN A 57 -1.37 -16.77 2.70
#